data_AF-A0A6V7EUZ0-F1
#
_entry.id   AF-A0A6V7EUZ0-F1
#
_cell.length_a   1.000
_cell.length_b   1.000
_cell.length_c   1.000
_cell.angle_alpha   90.00
_cell.angle_beta   90.00
_cell.angle_gamma   90.00
#
_symmetry.space_group_name_H-M   'P 1'
#
loop_
_entity.id
_entity.type
_entity.pdbx_description
1 polymer ?
#
loop_
_entity_poly.entity_id
_entity_poly.type
_entity_poly.pdbx_seq_one_letter_code
_entity_poly.pdbx_strand_id
1 'polypeptide(L)'
;MRLRKTVLWVATMLMLGGCSDKTSDAAMAETPAAPSADAGVASAQAAAAQPQPVTVEVPTPGHVLNDVYGMKGDGSASYTIDNGALATFWYGYPFSLGGKQYYTGFANAGPGKYANSADEDMPDPTVGVSISQATYILDKVDGKPVWTLFHAQQWAGDFGANEKADPLDEKRKPQSTQTKDGHLLLAVPTTRFATGVTTTGFAIFTFDPNKNDLGDYKGWVYLGTVTTGDDNSAACDDEATVKCASNTGTLSFEPSKTGPMPTLRVAMQGTAVSGPGKIRTLGDADTVTYTFDTAKKQYTPPLDR
;
A
#
# COMPACT_ATOMS: atom_id res chain seq x y z
N MET A 1 44.38 20.66 -14.19
CA MET A 1 45.71 20.63 -13.51
C MET A 1 45.66 21.63 -12.35
N ARG A 2 46.17 21.25 -11.16
CA ARG A 2 46.17 21.95 -9.84
C ARG A 2 45.15 21.48 -8.78
N LEU A 3 45.39 20.25 -8.34
CA LEU A 3 45.72 19.80 -6.97
C LEU A 3 45.58 20.74 -5.74
N ARG A 4 45.16 20.10 -4.63
CA ARG A 4 45.44 20.31 -3.16
C ARG A 4 44.26 20.87 -2.35
N LYS A 5 43.97 20.45 -1.11
CA LYS A 5 44.54 19.43 -0.20
C LYS A 5 43.54 19.22 0.97
N THR A 6 43.51 18.01 1.50
CA THR A 6 42.92 17.56 2.77
C THR A 6 43.56 18.22 4.00
N VAL A 7 42.77 18.40 5.08
CA VAL A 7 43.25 18.43 6.47
C VAL A 7 42.21 17.75 7.39
N LEU A 8 42.61 16.62 7.99
CA LEU A 8 42.04 16.02 9.21
C LEU A 8 42.37 16.91 10.42
N TRP A 9 41.62 16.78 11.53
CA TRP A 9 42.14 16.54 12.90
C TRP A 9 40.94 16.35 13.85
N VAL A 10 40.73 15.15 14.41
CA VAL A 10 41.20 14.63 15.73
C VAL A 10 40.27 15.00 16.89
N ALA A 11 39.84 13.93 17.58
CA ALA A 11 38.97 13.88 18.76
C ALA A 11 39.67 14.31 20.06
N THR A 12 38.89 14.63 21.08
CA THR A 12 39.33 14.57 22.49
C THR A 12 38.19 14.09 23.39
N MET A 13 38.56 13.19 24.29
CA MET A 13 37.79 12.39 25.24
C MET A 13 37.89 13.00 26.67
N LEU A 14 37.22 12.34 27.64
CA LEU A 14 37.23 12.47 29.12
C LEU A 14 36.04 13.27 29.72
N MET A 15 35.07 12.68 30.45
CA MET A 15 35.00 11.77 31.64
C MET A 15 35.09 12.48 33.00
N LEU A 16 34.24 12.01 33.93
CA LEU A 16 34.12 12.17 35.42
C LEU A 16 32.70 12.65 35.78
N GLY A 17 31.89 12.08 36.69
CA GLY A 17 32.03 11.05 37.71
C GLY A 17 31.10 11.41 38.91
N GLY A 18 30.50 10.44 39.61
CA GLY A 18 29.97 10.64 40.98
C GLY A 18 28.58 10.04 41.30
N CYS A 19 28.55 9.05 42.22
CA CYS A 19 27.37 8.37 42.78
C CYS A 19 26.94 8.93 44.16
N SER A 20 25.66 8.72 44.53
CA SER A 20 25.06 8.34 45.85
C SER A 20 25.39 9.16 47.13
N ASP A 21 24.62 9.25 48.23
CA ASP A 21 23.39 8.66 48.81
C ASP A 21 22.95 9.53 50.01
N LYS A 22 21.66 9.49 50.45
CA LYS A 22 21.18 9.45 51.88
C LYS A 22 19.63 9.61 51.93
N THR A 23 18.79 8.67 52.37
CA THR A 23 18.55 7.93 53.66
C THR A 23 17.57 8.63 54.62
N SER A 24 16.75 7.76 55.27
CA SER A 24 15.99 7.86 56.54
C SER A 24 14.47 8.02 56.38
N ASP A 25 13.60 7.33 57.10
CA ASP A 25 13.62 6.26 58.14
C ASP A 25 12.13 5.81 58.27
N ALA A 26 11.74 4.54 58.28
CA ALA A 26 11.80 3.50 59.32
C ALA A 26 10.57 3.43 60.29
N ALA A 27 10.27 2.17 60.64
CA ALA A 27 9.54 1.61 61.80
C ALA A 27 8.01 1.41 61.70
N MET A 28 7.37 0.34 62.21
CA MET A 28 7.70 -0.97 62.83
C MET A 28 6.34 -1.74 62.88
N ALA A 29 6.22 -2.96 62.36
CA ALA A 29 6.22 -4.28 63.06
C ALA A 29 5.20 -4.48 64.20
N GLU A 30 4.26 -5.43 64.02
CA GLU A 30 3.92 -6.52 64.97
C GLU A 30 2.82 -7.48 64.41
N THR A 31 2.99 -8.79 64.61
CA THR A 31 2.04 -9.89 64.31
C THR A 31 1.89 -10.72 65.60
N PRO A 32 0.74 -11.37 65.92
CA PRO A 32 0.57 -12.80 65.55
C PRO A 32 -0.87 -13.35 65.30
N ALA A 33 -0.93 -14.38 64.43
CA ALA A 33 -1.78 -15.59 64.40
C ALA A 33 -3.32 -15.62 64.11
N ALA A 34 -3.66 -16.02 62.87
CA ALA A 34 -4.60 -17.06 62.31
C ALA A 34 -5.95 -17.46 62.99
N PRO A 35 -6.91 -18.14 62.27
CA PRO A 35 -7.13 -18.35 60.82
C PRO A 35 -8.58 -17.99 60.37
N SER A 36 -8.81 -17.82 59.07
CA SER A 36 -10.13 -18.12 58.45
C SER A 36 -9.96 -18.34 56.96
N ALA A 37 -10.49 -19.48 56.52
CA ALA A 37 -10.53 -19.92 55.13
C ALA A 37 -11.35 -18.95 54.29
N ASP A 38 -10.87 -18.66 53.08
CA ASP A 38 -11.79 -18.54 51.97
C ASP A 38 -11.14 -19.05 50.68
N ALA A 39 -11.94 -19.81 49.95
CA ALA A 39 -11.54 -20.56 48.78
C ALA A 39 -11.37 -19.62 47.59
N GLY A 40 -10.17 -19.59 46.99
CA GLY A 40 -9.89 -18.92 45.73
C GLY A 40 -9.23 -19.90 44.79
N VAL A 41 -10.03 -20.50 43.90
CA VAL A 41 -9.60 -21.44 42.87
C VAL A 41 -8.53 -20.79 41.99
N ALA A 42 -7.28 -21.24 42.11
CA ALA A 42 -6.21 -20.87 41.19
C ALA A 42 -6.50 -21.50 39.83
N SER A 43 -7.22 -20.76 38.99
CA SER A 43 -7.39 -21.08 37.58
C SER A 43 -6.09 -20.74 36.87
N ALA A 44 -5.25 -21.75 36.65
CA ALA A 44 -4.11 -21.67 35.75
C ALA A 44 -4.61 -21.36 34.34
N GLN A 45 -4.74 -20.08 34.00
CA GLN A 45 -4.91 -19.64 32.63
C GLN A 45 -3.58 -19.86 31.92
N ALA A 46 -3.47 -21.01 31.25
CA ALA A 46 -2.51 -21.20 30.18
C ALA A 46 -2.72 -20.05 29.19
N ALA A 47 -1.80 -19.09 29.19
CA ALA A 47 -1.72 -18.08 28.15
C ALA A 47 -1.57 -18.84 26.82
N ALA A 48 -2.63 -18.82 26.01
CA ALA A 48 -2.57 -19.33 24.65
C ALA A 48 -1.41 -18.61 23.96
N ALA A 49 -0.36 -19.35 23.64
CA ALA A 49 0.77 -18.85 22.88
C ALA A 49 0.21 -18.25 21.59
N GLN A 50 0.39 -16.93 21.41
CA GLN A 50 0.13 -16.30 20.13
C GLN A 50 0.99 -17.03 19.10
N PRO A 51 0.41 -17.48 17.96
CA PRO A 51 1.19 -18.15 16.92
C PRO A 51 2.35 -17.25 16.51
N GLN A 52 3.58 -17.76 16.66
CA GLN A 52 4.76 -17.05 16.19
C GLN A 52 4.63 -16.83 14.67
N PRO A 53 4.98 -15.64 14.15
CA PRO A 53 4.94 -15.40 12.72
C PRO A 53 5.90 -16.36 12.04
N VAL A 54 5.38 -17.18 11.13
CA VAL A 54 6.19 -18.04 10.26
C VAL A 54 6.87 -17.12 9.25
N THR A 55 8.16 -16.86 9.42
CA THR A 55 8.96 -16.06 8.48
C THR A 55 9.36 -16.91 7.28
N VAL A 56 8.38 -17.27 6.44
CA VAL A 56 8.66 -17.84 5.11
C VAL A 56 8.86 -16.70 4.13
N GLU A 57 9.99 -16.70 3.44
CA GLU A 57 10.28 -15.71 2.41
C GLU A 57 9.23 -15.75 1.29
N VAL A 58 8.68 -14.59 0.95
CA VAL A 58 7.69 -14.47 -0.11
C VAL A 58 8.34 -14.66 -1.49
N PRO A 59 7.59 -15.08 -2.52
CA PRO A 59 8.07 -15.14 -3.90
C PRO A 59 8.77 -13.85 -4.33
N THR A 60 9.95 -14.00 -4.94
CA THR A 60 10.73 -12.87 -5.45
C THR A 60 10.04 -12.19 -6.62
N PRO A 61 10.32 -10.89 -6.90
CA PRO A 61 9.76 -10.18 -8.04
C PRO A 61 9.87 -10.93 -9.38
N GLY A 62 11.05 -11.50 -9.68
CA GLY A 62 11.24 -12.28 -10.91
C GLY A 62 10.43 -13.58 -10.96
N HIS A 63 10.19 -14.22 -9.81
CA HIS A 63 9.32 -15.40 -9.72
C HIS A 63 7.85 -15.02 -9.97
N VAL A 64 7.39 -13.91 -9.39
CA VAL A 64 6.05 -13.35 -9.65
C VAL A 64 5.85 -13.08 -11.14
N LEU A 65 6.81 -12.41 -11.78
CA LEU A 65 6.73 -12.11 -13.21
C LEU A 65 6.68 -13.39 -14.06
N ASN A 66 7.48 -14.40 -13.73
CA ASN A 66 7.44 -15.69 -14.42
C ASN A 66 6.07 -16.36 -14.29
N ASP A 67 5.49 -16.41 -13.09
CA ASP A 67 4.16 -17.00 -12.88
C ASP A 67 3.04 -16.24 -13.61
N VAL A 68 3.16 -14.93 -13.77
CA VAL A 68 2.20 -14.11 -14.54
C VAL A 68 2.31 -14.36 -16.05
N TYR A 69 3.52 -14.31 -16.58
CA TYR A 69 3.74 -14.25 -18.03
C TYR A 69 4.14 -15.60 -18.66
N GLY A 70 4.41 -16.63 -17.86
CA GLY A 70 4.82 -17.95 -18.33
C GLY A 70 6.19 -17.98 -19.01
N MET A 71 6.94 -16.89 -18.92
CA MET A 71 8.26 -16.73 -19.51
C MET A 71 9.33 -16.74 -18.44
N LYS A 72 10.35 -17.55 -18.66
CA LYS A 72 11.56 -17.53 -17.83
C LYS A 72 12.35 -16.26 -18.16
N GLY A 73 12.11 -15.20 -17.39
CA GLY A 73 12.94 -14.00 -17.40
C GLY A 73 14.35 -14.27 -16.87
N ASP A 74 15.11 -13.20 -16.69
CA ASP A 74 16.45 -13.21 -16.10
C ASP A 74 16.44 -13.28 -14.55
N GLY A 75 15.25 -13.38 -13.95
CA GLY A 75 15.03 -13.35 -12.51
C GLY A 75 15.00 -11.94 -11.90
N SER A 76 15.15 -10.90 -12.72
CA SER A 76 15.05 -9.51 -12.27
C SER A 76 13.60 -9.10 -12.00
N ALA A 77 13.43 -7.90 -11.42
CA ALA A 77 12.13 -7.28 -11.19
C ALA A 77 11.53 -6.63 -12.45
N SER A 78 12.17 -6.75 -13.63
CA SER A 78 11.67 -6.18 -14.87
C SER A 78 12.28 -6.83 -16.12
N TYR A 79 11.47 -7.33 -17.05
CA TYR A 79 11.97 -7.87 -18.33
C TYR A 79 10.95 -7.74 -19.46
N THR A 80 11.44 -7.78 -20.70
CA THR A 80 10.60 -7.73 -21.90
C THR A 80 9.84 -9.03 -22.08
N ILE A 81 8.51 -8.93 -22.21
CA ILE A 81 7.61 -10.06 -22.46
C ILE A 81 7.37 -10.24 -23.97
N ASP A 82 6.74 -11.34 -24.39
CA ASP A 82 6.49 -11.69 -25.79
C ASP A 82 5.92 -10.54 -26.64
N ASN A 83 5.11 -9.66 -26.03
CA ASN A 83 4.53 -8.50 -26.72
C ASN A 83 5.45 -7.29 -26.93
N GLY A 84 6.74 -7.44 -26.63
CA GLY A 84 7.73 -6.37 -26.69
C GLY A 84 7.62 -5.35 -25.57
N ALA A 85 6.57 -5.40 -24.72
CA ALA A 85 6.44 -4.50 -23.59
C ALA A 85 7.41 -4.89 -22.47
N LEU A 86 7.84 -3.89 -21.69
CA LEU A 86 8.59 -4.09 -20.46
C LEU A 86 7.61 -4.43 -19.33
N ALA A 87 7.61 -5.67 -18.85
CA ALA A 87 6.89 -6.05 -17.66
C ALA A 87 7.74 -5.75 -16.41
N THR A 88 7.15 -5.12 -15.40
CA THR A 88 7.86 -4.70 -14.18
C THR A 88 7.05 -5.10 -12.96
N PHE A 89 7.70 -5.69 -11.95
CA PHE A 89 7.10 -5.88 -10.64
C PHE A 89 6.77 -4.54 -10.01
N TRP A 90 5.55 -4.38 -9.52
CA TRP A 90 5.06 -3.12 -9.00
C TRP A 90 4.93 -3.14 -7.48
N TYR A 91 4.22 -4.13 -6.92
CA TYR A 91 3.88 -4.12 -5.51
C TYR A 91 3.67 -5.53 -4.95
N GLY A 92 4.09 -5.78 -3.71
CA GLY A 92 3.86 -7.04 -3.00
C GLY A 92 3.02 -6.84 -1.75
N TYR A 93 1.99 -7.65 -1.56
CA TYR A 93 1.07 -7.53 -0.43
C TYR A 93 0.80 -8.88 0.25
N PRO A 94 1.34 -9.12 1.46
CA PRO A 94 0.93 -10.23 2.30
C PRO A 94 -0.36 -9.88 3.06
N PHE A 95 -1.29 -10.82 3.16
CA PHE A 95 -2.55 -10.62 3.89
C PHE A 95 -3.17 -11.92 4.38
N SER A 96 -4.07 -11.82 5.35
CA SER A 96 -4.88 -12.94 5.82
C SER A 96 -6.33 -12.75 5.40
N LEU A 97 -6.98 -13.79 4.88
CA LEU A 97 -8.39 -13.77 4.51
C LEU A 97 -8.99 -15.16 4.71
N GLY A 98 -10.16 -15.24 5.36
CA GLY A 98 -10.84 -16.52 5.58
C GLY A 98 -9.98 -17.58 6.32
N GLY A 99 -9.10 -17.15 7.23
CA GLY A 99 -8.20 -18.03 7.98
C GLY A 99 -6.98 -18.54 7.19
N LYS A 100 -6.80 -18.10 5.94
CA LYS A 100 -5.65 -18.44 5.09
C LYS A 100 -4.69 -17.25 5.00
N GLN A 101 -3.41 -17.55 4.82
CA GLN A 101 -2.38 -16.55 4.54
C GLN A 101 -2.13 -16.50 3.03
N TYR A 102 -2.19 -15.30 2.48
CA TYR A 102 -1.97 -15.02 1.08
C TYR A 102 -0.80 -14.05 0.91
N TYR A 103 -0.19 -14.13 -0.27
CA TYR A 103 0.71 -13.12 -0.77
C TYR A 103 0.35 -12.84 -2.22
N THR A 104 0.20 -11.58 -2.60
CA THR A 104 0.02 -11.20 -4.00
C THR A 104 1.17 -10.32 -4.44
N GLY A 105 1.83 -10.71 -5.52
CA GLY A 105 2.72 -9.85 -6.28
C GLY A 105 1.99 -9.26 -7.48
N PHE A 106 1.91 -7.94 -7.54
CA PHE A 106 1.40 -7.19 -8.67
C PHE A 106 2.55 -6.79 -9.59
N ALA A 107 2.30 -6.84 -10.88
CA ALA A 107 3.18 -6.35 -11.91
C ALA A 107 2.40 -5.44 -12.86
N ASN A 108 3.13 -4.73 -13.72
CA ASN A 108 2.54 -3.95 -14.79
C ASN A 108 3.28 -4.20 -16.10
N ALA A 109 2.58 -4.02 -17.21
CA ALA A 109 3.17 -3.98 -18.54
C ALA A 109 2.50 -2.87 -19.36
N GLY A 110 3.31 -2.10 -20.08
CA GLY A 110 2.82 -1.12 -21.05
C GLY A 110 2.12 -1.78 -22.25
N PRO A 111 1.57 -0.97 -23.16
CA PRO A 111 1.02 -1.49 -24.41
C PRO A 111 2.10 -2.24 -25.21
N GLY A 112 1.68 -3.26 -25.97
CA GLY A 112 2.60 -4.03 -26.81
C GLY A 112 3.29 -3.14 -27.84
N LYS A 113 4.61 -3.26 -27.96
CA LYS A 113 5.43 -2.46 -28.88
C LYS A 113 5.84 -3.37 -30.05
N TYR A 114 4.95 -3.52 -31.02
CA TYR A 114 5.19 -4.31 -32.23
C TYR A 114 5.25 -3.41 -33.48
N ALA A 115 6.02 -2.32 -33.44
CA ALA A 115 6.35 -1.57 -34.65
C ALA A 115 7.69 -0.84 -34.53
N ASN A 116 8.56 -1.04 -35.51
CA ASN A 116 9.74 -0.20 -35.79
C ASN A 116 9.28 1.07 -36.51
N SER A 117 8.53 1.94 -35.84
CA SER A 117 8.22 3.27 -36.38
C SER A 117 8.73 4.32 -35.41
N ALA A 118 9.62 5.18 -35.92
CA ALA A 118 10.16 6.36 -35.23
C ALA A 118 9.08 7.39 -34.80
N ASP A 119 7.80 7.07 -35.00
CA ASP A 119 6.63 7.84 -34.63
C ASP A 119 5.97 7.35 -33.31
N GLU A 120 6.44 6.24 -32.70
CA GLU A 120 5.92 5.70 -31.41
C GLU A 120 6.69 6.15 -30.16
N ASP A 121 7.64 7.08 -30.28
CA ASP A 121 8.52 7.50 -29.16
C ASP A 121 7.84 8.42 -28.14
N MET A 122 6.68 9.01 -28.46
CA MET A 122 5.92 9.82 -27.50
C MET A 122 4.84 8.97 -26.81
N PRO A 123 4.90 8.79 -25.47
CA PRO A 123 3.89 8.03 -24.75
C PRO A 123 2.53 8.75 -24.84
N ASP A 124 1.47 7.99 -25.11
CA ASP A 124 0.11 8.54 -25.05
C ASP A 124 -0.23 8.91 -23.60
N PRO A 125 -0.51 10.20 -23.30
CA PRO A 125 -0.74 10.65 -21.93
C PRO A 125 -2.00 10.04 -21.30
N THR A 126 -2.94 9.57 -22.12
CA THR A 126 -4.23 9.00 -21.69
C THR A 126 -4.17 7.49 -21.49
N VAL A 127 -3.14 6.84 -22.02
CA VAL A 127 -2.94 5.39 -21.92
C VAL A 127 -2.09 5.07 -20.70
N GLY A 128 -2.53 4.09 -19.92
CA GLY A 128 -1.79 3.58 -18.77
C GLY A 128 -1.03 2.29 -19.10
N VAL A 129 -0.92 1.45 -18.08
CA VAL A 129 -0.40 0.08 -18.16
C VAL A 129 -1.51 -0.90 -17.80
N SER A 130 -1.37 -2.15 -18.24
CA SER A 130 -2.15 -3.25 -17.67
C SER A 130 -1.51 -3.68 -16.35
N ILE A 131 -2.30 -3.76 -15.28
CA ILE A 131 -1.87 -4.40 -14.03
C ILE A 131 -2.13 -5.90 -14.12
N SER A 132 -1.15 -6.68 -13.74
CA SER A 132 -1.18 -8.14 -13.66
C SER A 132 -0.83 -8.60 -12.25
N GLN A 133 -1.09 -9.86 -11.92
CA GLN A 133 -0.75 -10.39 -10.60
C GLN A 133 -0.51 -11.90 -10.58
N ALA A 134 0.33 -12.33 -9.64
CA ALA A 134 0.37 -13.70 -9.14
C ALA A 134 0.08 -13.72 -7.63
N THR A 135 -0.88 -14.55 -7.23
CA THR A 135 -1.33 -14.72 -5.85
C THR A 135 -0.97 -16.12 -5.40
N TYR A 136 -0.46 -16.20 -4.18
CA TYR A 136 0.03 -17.40 -3.53
C TYR A 136 -0.71 -17.61 -2.22
N ILE A 137 -0.85 -18.87 -1.82
CA ILE A 137 -1.33 -19.27 -0.51
C ILE A 137 -0.19 -19.93 0.26
N LEU A 138 -0.05 -19.61 1.55
CA LEU A 138 0.90 -20.30 2.42
C LEU A 138 0.28 -21.65 2.82
N ASP A 139 0.88 -22.73 2.33
CA ASP A 139 0.49 -24.10 2.65
C ASP A 139 1.62 -24.81 3.41
N LYS A 140 1.43 -26.09 3.75
CA LYS A 140 2.46 -26.96 4.33
C LYS A 140 2.73 -28.14 3.38
N VAL A 141 3.92 -28.16 2.80
CA VAL A 141 4.42 -29.29 2.00
C VAL A 141 5.47 -30.03 2.83
N ASP A 142 5.25 -31.33 3.06
CA ASP A 142 6.11 -32.16 3.92
C ASP A 142 6.36 -31.56 5.32
N GLY A 143 5.32 -30.95 5.90
CA GLY A 143 5.37 -30.29 7.20
C GLY A 143 6.10 -28.94 7.22
N LYS A 144 6.65 -28.49 6.09
CA LYS A 144 7.32 -27.19 5.96
C LYS A 144 6.40 -26.15 5.31
N PRO A 145 6.35 -24.92 5.83
CA PRO A 145 5.52 -23.87 5.25
C PRO A 145 6.10 -23.42 3.90
N VAL A 146 5.27 -23.40 2.85
CA VAL A 146 5.65 -23.09 1.47
C VAL A 146 4.57 -22.23 0.80
N TRP A 147 4.99 -21.21 0.05
CA TRP A 147 4.08 -20.44 -0.81
C TRP A 147 3.77 -21.22 -2.08
N THR A 148 2.51 -21.56 -2.30
CA THR A 148 2.03 -22.24 -3.51
C THR A 148 1.21 -21.29 -4.35
N LEU A 149 1.43 -21.29 -5.67
CA LEU A 149 0.67 -20.45 -6.60
C LEU A 149 -0.82 -20.80 -6.51
N PHE A 150 -1.63 -19.82 -6.14
CA PHE A 150 -3.09 -19.93 -6.06
C PHE A 150 -3.73 -19.55 -7.39
N HIS A 151 -3.31 -18.41 -7.96
CA HIS A 151 -3.80 -17.92 -9.25
C HIS A 151 -2.86 -16.86 -9.82
N ALA A 152 -2.69 -16.85 -11.14
CA ALA A 152 -2.02 -15.77 -11.87
C ALA A 152 -2.92 -15.25 -12.99
N GLN A 153 -2.89 -13.94 -13.23
CA GLN A 153 -3.60 -13.29 -14.32
C GLN A 153 -2.78 -12.15 -14.92
N GLN A 154 -2.81 -12.03 -16.24
CA GLN A 154 -2.09 -10.98 -16.98
C GLN A 154 -2.84 -9.64 -17.04
N TRP A 155 -4.12 -9.62 -16.64
CA TRP A 155 -4.92 -8.41 -16.62
C TRP A 155 -5.91 -8.41 -15.45
N ALA A 156 -5.73 -7.45 -14.54
CA ALA A 156 -6.62 -7.09 -13.45
C ALA A 156 -7.30 -5.73 -13.70
N GLY A 157 -6.82 -4.96 -14.68
CA GLY A 157 -7.38 -3.67 -15.09
C GLY A 157 -6.29 -2.73 -15.65
N ASP A 158 -6.73 -1.59 -16.17
CA ASP A 158 -5.85 -0.55 -16.71
C ASP A 158 -5.61 0.54 -15.68
N PHE A 159 -4.35 0.93 -15.51
CA PHE A 159 -3.88 1.74 -14.39
C PHE A 159 -2.82 2.75 -14.83
N GLY A 160 -2.73 3.88 -14.13
CA GLY A 160 -1.72 4.89 -14.42
C GLY A 160 -2.05 5.75 -15.65
N ALA A 161 -1.01 6.31 -16.25
CA ALA A 161 -1.05 7.26 -17.37
C ALA A 161 0.35 7.37 -18.02
N ASN A 162 0.46 7.98 -19.20
CA ASN A 162 1.72 8.12 -19.93
C ASN A 162 2.46 6.78 -20.13
N GLU A 163 1.68 5.73 -20.42
CA GLU A 163 2.14 4.33 -20.57
C GLU A 163 2.89 3.78 -19.34
N LYS A 164 2.64 4.34 -18.16
CA LYS A 164 3.28 3.97 -16.90
C LYS A 164 2.26 3.74 -15.79
N ALA A 165 2.59 2.80 -14.90
CA ALA A 165 1.92 2.68 -13.60
C ALA A 165 2.08 3.97 -12.80
N ASP A 166 1.08 4.33 -11.99
CA ASP A 166 1.29 5.39 -10.99
C ASP A 166 2.37 4.91 -10.00
N PRO A 167 3.37 5.76 -9.68
CA PRO A 167 4.36 5.48 -8.67
C PRO A 167 3.73 5.14 -7.30
N LEU A 168 4.36 4.23 -6.57
CA LEU A 168 3.98 3.96 -5.19
C LEU A 168 4.27 5.16 -4.29
N ASP A 169 3.37 5.43 -3.35
CA ASP A 169 3.69 6.31 -2.22
C ASP A 169 4.26 5.49 -1.07
N GLU A 170 5.59 5.45 -0.97
CA GLU A 170 6.31 4.69 0.05
C GLU A 170 6.14 5.26 1.47
N LYS A 171 5.61 6.48 1.62
CA LYS A 171 5.43 7.13 2.93
C LYS A 171 4.16 6.67 3.62
N ARG A 172 3.13 6.33 2.84
CA ARG A 172 1.83 5.87 3.34
C ARG A 172 1.77 4.36 3.35
N LYS A 173 0.97 3.80 4.27
CA LYS A 173 0.75 2.36 4.36
C LYS A 173 -0.47 1.95 3.53
N PRO A 174 -0.46 0.76 2.92
CA PRO A 174 -1.67 0.18 2.35
C PRO A 174 -2.73 0.01 3.43
N GLN A 175 -3.99 0.10 3.02
CA GLN A 175 -5.14 -0.18 3.87
C GLN A 175 -5.98 -1.28 3.24
N SER A 176 -6.63 -2.10 4.05
CA SER A 176 -7.54 -3.11 3.53
C SER A 176 -8.70 -3.39 4.48
N THR A 177 -9.78 -3.94 3.93
CA THR A 177 -10.94 -4.40 4.68
C THR A 177 -11.57 -5.60 3.98
N GLN A 178 -12.35 -6.39 4.72
CA GLN A 178 -13.17 -7.43 4.11
C GLN A 178 -14.53 -6.85 3.71
N THR A 179 -14.97 -7.13 2.49
CA THR A 179 -16.29 -6.77 1.99
C THR A 179 -17.36 -7.71 2.58
N LYS A 180 -18.65 -7.34 2.45
CA LYS A 180 -19.74 -8.16 3.03
C LYS A 180 -19.86 -9.55 2.42
N ASP A 181 -19.43 -9.73 1.17
CA ASP A 181 -19.38 -11.01 0.44
C ASP A 181 -18.07 -11.78 0.67
N GLY A 182 -17.19 -11.28 1.54
CA GLY A 182 -16.01 -11.99 1.99
C GLY A 182 -14.75 -11.76 1.14
N HIS A 183 -14.82 -10.90 0.13
CA HIS A 183 -13.67 -10.46 -0.65
C HIS A 183 -12.77 -9.53 0.17
N LEU A 184 -11.51 -9.39 -0.22
CA LEU A 184 -10.64 -8.34 0.32
C LEU A 184 -10.72 -7.12 -0.58
N LEU A 185 -10.95 -5.94 0.00
CA LEU A 185 -10.72 -4.66 -0.65
C LEU A 185 -9.38 -4.09 -0.16
N LEU A 186 -8.46 -3.84 -1.09
CA LEU A 186 -7.13 -3.29 -0.86
C LEU A 186 -7.01 -1.90 -1.47
N ALA A 187 -6.46 -0.96 -0.70
CA ALA A 187 -6.09 0.37 -1.12
C ALA A 187 -4.56 0.51 -1.06
N VAL A 188 -3.91 0.58 -2.22
CA VAL A 188 -2.45 0.73 -2.36
C VAL A 188 -2.11 2.21 -2.57
N PRO A 189 -1.28 2.84 -1.73
CA PRO A 189 -0.95 4.26 -1.84
C PRO A 189 -0.16 4.56 -3.12
N THR A 190 -0.58 5.58 -3.86
CA THR A 190 0.08 6.02 -5.08
C THR A 190 0.28 7.53 -5.10
N THR A 191 1.22 7.97 -5.94
CA THR A 191 1.39 9.37 -6.31
C THR A 191 1.36 9.49 -7.83
N ARG A 192 0.98 10.67 -8.33
CA ARG A 192 1.05 11.04 -9.74
C ARG A 192 1.51 12.49 -9.82
N PHE A 193 2.40 12.80 -10.74
CA PHE A 193 2.75 14.17 -11.07
C PHE A 193 2.26 14.50 -12.48
N ALA A 194 1.45 15.53 -12.61
CA ALA A 194 0.97 16.03 -13.89
C ALA A 194 0.81 17.55 -13.81
N THR A 195 1.21 18.25 -14.87
CA THR A 195 0.96 19.69 -15.06
C THR A 195 1.33 20.58 -13.84
N GLY A 196 2.38 20.22 -13.09
CA GLY A 196 2.84 20.99 -11.94
C GLY A 196 2.14 20.67 -10.62
N VAL A 197 1.27 19.66 -10.61
CA VAL A 197 0.57 19.18 -9.42
C VAL A 197 0.99 17.75 -9.13
N THR A 198 1.35 17.48 -7.88
CA THR A 198 1.47 16.13 -7.35
C THR A 198 0.15 15.73 -6.72
N THR A 199 -0.52 14.75 -7.29
CA THR A 199 -1.72 14.15 -6.72
C THR A 199 -1.33 12.88 -5.96
N THR A 200 -1.82 12.78 -4.73
CA THR A 200 -1.74 11.58 -3.90
C THR A 200 -3.06 10.84 -3.97
N GLY A 201 -3.01 9.51 -4.04
CA GLY A 201 -4.22 8.69 -4.06
C GLY A 201 -3.99 7.30 -3.51
N PHE A 202 -5.01 6.46 -3.68
CA PHE A 202 -4.93 5.01 -3.49
C PHE A 202 -5.51 4.29 -4.71
N ALA A 203 -4.74 3.39 -5.29
CA ALA A 203 -5.23 2.41 -6.26
C ALA A 203 -6.05 1.35 -5.51
N ILE A 204 -7.32 1.18 -5.89
CA ILE A 204 -8.25 0.28 -5.22
C ILE A 204 -8.34 -1.04 -5.98
N PHE A 205 -8.21 -2.15 -5.27
CA PHE A 205 -8.31 -3.51 -5.83
C PHE A 205 -9.22 -4.38 -4.97
N THR A 206 -9.99 -5.26 -5.59
CA THR A 206 -10.70 -6.34 -4.89
C THR A 206 -10.09 -7.69 -5.19
N PHE A 207 -10.01 -8.56 -4.19
CA PHE A 207 -9.61 -9.95 -4.31
C PHE A 207 -10.75 -10.89 -3.95
N ASP A 208 -11.16 -11.73 -4.89
CA ASP A 208 -12.07 -12.85 -4.65
C ASP A 208 -11.24 -14.06 -4.20
N PRO A 209 -11.48 -14.64 -3.00
CA PRO A 209 -10.81 -15.87 -2.57
C PRO A 209 -11.47 -17.15 -3.12
N ASN A 210 -12.66 -17.06 -3.72
CA ASN A 210 -13.47 -18.19 -4.14
C ASN A 210 -13.10 -18.59 -5.57
N LYS A 211 -11.88 -19.13 -5.73
CA LYS A 211 -11.38 -19.61 -7.01
C LYS A 211 -12.38 -20.54 -7.69
N ASN A 212 -12.73 -20.19 -8.93
CA ASN A 212 -13.52 -21.04 -9.79
C ASN A 212 -12.70 -21.40 -11.03
N ASP A 213 -12.25 -22.65 -11.10
CA ASP A 213 -11.48 -23.15 -12.24
C ASP A 213 -12.34 -23.39 -13.50
N LEU A 214 -13.67 -23.27 -13.38
CA LEU A 214 -14.61 -23.31 -14.50
C LEU A 214 -14.95 -21.87 -14.93
N GLY A 215 -14.19 -21.34 -15.90
CA GLY A 215 -14.48 -20.04 -16.54
C GLY A 215 -13.28 -19.09 -16.57
N ASP A 216 -13.56 -17.79 -16.71
CA ASP A 216 -12.59 -16.69 -16.80
C ASP A 216 -12.32 -16.02 -15.46
N TYR A 217 -12.22 -16.81 -14.39
CA TYR A 217 -12.05 -16.34 -13.01
C TYR A 217 -11.02 -15.21 -12.90
N LYS A 218 -11.43 -14.14 -12.20
CA LYS A 218 -10.62 -12.96 -11.93
C LYS A 218 -10.36 -12.91 -10.43
N GLY A 219 -9.18 -13.39 -10.02
CA GLY A 219 -8.79 -13.32 -8.62
C GLY A 219 -8.72 -11.88 -8.13
N TRP A 220 -8.13 -10.99 -8.92
CA TRP A 220 -8.06 -9.56 -8.62
C TRP A 220 -8.72 -8.70 -9.70
N VAL A 221 -9.33 -7.60 -9.27
CA VAL A 221 -9.86 -6.56 -10.16
C VAL A 221 -9.48 -5.18 -9.63
N TYR A 222 -8.92 -4.34 -10.49
CA TYR A 222 -8.68 -2.92 -10.23
C TYR A 222 -9.98 -2.13 -10.36
N LEU A 223 -10.28 -1.31 -9.36
CA LEU A 223 -11.56 -0.60 -9.20
C LEU A 223 -11.39 0.92 -9.32
N GLY A 224 -10.28 1.39 -9.87
CA GLY A 224 -9.96 2.81 -10.00
C GLY A 224 -9.07 3.35 -8.87
N THR A 225 -8.57 4.57 -9.09
CA THR A 225 -7.79 5.31 -8.09
C THR A 225 -8.69 6.35 -7.44
N VAL A 226 -8.65 6.42 -6.11
CA VAL A 226 -9.31 7.48 -5.34
C VAL A 226 -8.28 8.53 -4.95
N THR A 227 -8.62 9.81 -5.16
CA THR A 227 -7.76 10.94 -4.80
C THR A 227 -7.82 11.19 -3.29
N THR A 228 -6.66 11.46 -2.71
CA THR A 228 -6.54 11.81 -1.29
C THR A 228 -5.74 13.08 -1.06
N GLY A 229 -5.36 13.79 -2.11
CA GLY A 229 -4.90 15.16 -1.96
C GLY A 229 -3.96 15.60 -3.06
N ASP A 230 -3.72 16.90 -3.10
CA ASP A 230 -2.98 17.56 -4.16
C ASP A 230 -1.96 18.53 -3.57
N ASP A 231 -0.85 18.71 -4.29
CA ASP A 231 0.21 19.66 -3.98
C ASP A 231 0.66 20.35 -5.27
N ASN A 232 0.45 21.66 -5.36
CA ASN A 232 0.82 22.45 -6.55
C ASN A 232 2.15 23.22 -6.39
N SER A 233 2.98 22.87 -5.41
CA SER A 233 4.25 23.56 -5.11
C SER A 233 5.21 23.69 -6.30
N ALA A 234 5.09 22.82 -7.31
CA ALA A 234 5.93 22.84 -8.50
C ALA A 234 5.52 23.90 -9.55
N ALA A 235 4.32 24.49 -9.44
CA ALA A 235 3.79 25.45 -10.42
C ALA A 235 3.10 26.67 -9.80
N CYS A 236 3.11 26.79 -8.47
CA CYS A 236 2.57 27.94 -7.76
C CYS A 236 3.65 28.96 -7.42
N ASP A 237 3.20 30.17 -7.09
CA ASP A 237 4.01 31.20 -6.47
C ASP A 237 3.08 32.01 -5.53
N ASP A 238 3.55 32.25 -4.31
CA ASP A 238 2.83 32.99 -3.29
C ASP A 238 2.58 34.45 -3.68
N GLU A 239 3.27 35.01 -4.68
CA GLU A 239 3.00 36.35 -5.23
C GLU A 239 2.18 36.32 -6.53
N ALA A 240 1.97 35.15 -7.12
CA ALA A 240 1.30 34.99 -8.41
C ALA A 240 -0.21 34.72 -8.30
N THR A 241 -0.85 34.62 -9.47
CA THR A 241 -2.27 34.25 -9.63
C THR A 241 -2.56 32.83 -9.13
N VAL A 242 -1.60 31.91 -9.24
CA VAL A 242 -1.72 30.54 -8.73
C VAL A 242 -0.98 30.45 -7.40
N LYS A 243 -1.72 30.56 -6.30
CA LYS A 243 -1.17 30.45 -4.94
C LYS A 243 -0.81 29.01 -4.60
N CYS A 244 0.18 28.86 -3.71
CA CYS A 244 0.57 27.55 -3.22
C CYS A 244 -0.48 26.96 -2.28
N ALA A 245 -0.89 25.74 -2.57
CA ALA A 245 -1.85 24.97 -1.82
C ALA A 245 -1.41 23.50 -1.77
N SER A 246 -1.53 22.91 -0.59
CA SER A 246 -1.22 21.51 -0.38
C SER A 246 -2.23 20.93 0.60
N ASN A 247 -2.80 19.79 0.24
CA ASN A 247 -3.76 19.08 1.06
C ASN A 247 -3.50 17.58 1.06
N THR A 248 -4.00 16.95 2.10
CA THR A 248 -3.93 15.50 2.28
C THR A 248 -5.20 15.01 2.94
N GLY A 249 -5.50 13.75 2.73
CA GLY A 249 -6.77 13.13 3.07
C GLY A 249 -6.55 11.80 3.76
N THR A 250 -7.33 11.56 4.81
CA THR A 250 -7.33 10.27 5.49
C THR A 250 -8.44 9.40 4.92
N LEU A 251 -8.06 8.27 4.30
CA LEU A 251 -8.98 7.26 3.79
C LEU A 251 -9.57 6.43 4.93
N SER A 252 -10.86 6.15 4.84
CA SER A 252 -11.59 5.22 5.71
C SER A 252 -12.61 4.41 4.91
N PHE A 253 -12.81 3.14 5.31
CA PHE A 253 -13.84 2.27 4.75
C PHE A 253 -15.10 2.36 5.60
N GLU A 254 -16.20 2.79 4.99
CA GLU A 254 -17.49 2.90 5.65
C GLU A 254 -18.44 1.80 5.17
N PRO A 255 -19.33 1.29 6.05
CA PRO A 255 -20.34 0.32 5.65
C PRO A 255 -21.15 0.81 4.46
N SER A 256 -21.28 -0.04 3.45
CA SER A 256 -22.10 0.30 2.29
C SER A 256 -23.58 0.43 2.63
N LYS A 257 -24.22 1.44 2.04
CA LYS A 257 -25.69 1.57 2.02
C LYS A 257 -26.33 0.54 1.08
N THR A 258 -25.64 0.15 -0.01
CA THR A 258 -26.15 -0.77 -1.04
C THR A 258 -25.07 -1.71 -1.55
N GLY A 259 -25.33 -3.01 -1.55
CA GLY A 259 -24.38 -4.01 -2.06
C GLY A 259 -23.22 -4.33 -1.10
N PRO A 260 -22.25 -5.15 -1.55
CA PRO A 260 -21.19 -5.67 -0.71
C PRO A 260 -19.99 -4.74 -0.53
N MET A 261 -19.74 -3.86 -1.51
CA MET A 261 -18.58 -2.97 -1.55
C MET A 261 -18.74 -1.78 -0.61
N PRO A 262 -17.79 -1.49 0.31
CA PRO A 262 -17.87 -0.37 1.23
C PRO A 262 -17.85 0.98 0.49
N THR A 263 -18.37 2.00 1.14
CA THR A 263 -18.16 3.40 0.73
C THR A 263 -16.77 3.84 1.18
N LEU A 264 -16.06 4.62 0.37
CA LEU A 264 -14.74 5.15 0.74
C LEU A 264 -14.90 6.61 1.11
N ARG A 265 -14.53 6.97 2.33
CA ARG A 265 -14.58 8.35 2.81
C ARG A 265 -13.16 8.88 2.98
N VAL A 266 -12.90 10.04 2.39
CA VAL A 266 -11.63 10.76 2.48
C VAL A 266 -11.86 12.07 3.22
N ALA A 267 -11.38 12.14 4.46
CA ALA A 267 -11.44 13.36 5.26
C ALA A 267 -10.24 14.25 4.92
N MET A 268 -10.49 15.41 4.29
CA MET A 268 -9.48 16.31 3.76
C MET A 268 -9.00 17.32 4.82
N GLN A 269 -7.72 17.66 4.77
CA GLN A 269 -7.09 18.71 5.57
C GLN A 269 -6.04 19.46 4.75
N GLY A 270 -5.67 20.66 5.20
CA GLY A 270 -4.69 21.52 4.51
C GLY A 270 -5.37 22.67 3.78
N THR A 271 -4.87 23.02 2.59
CA THR A 271 -5.38 24.14 1.80
C THR A 271 -5.69 23.72 0.36
N ALA A 272 -6.64 24.43 -0.26
CA ALA A 272 -6.95 24.29 -1.68
C ALA A 272 -7.09 25.67 -2.34
N VAL A 273 -6.79 25.73 -3.63
CA VAL A 273 -7.06 26.93 -4.44
C VAL A 273 -8.58 27.11 -4.55
N SER A 274 -9.07 28.29 -4.19
CA SER A 274 -10.51 28.63 -4.23
C SER A 274 -10.86 29.66 -5.30
N GLY A 275 -9.88 30.05 -6.11
CA GLY A 275 -10.00 31.02 -7.20
C GLY A 275 -8.67 31.75 -7.46
N PRO A 276 -8.63 32.65 -8.45
CA PRO A 276 -7.43 33.42 -8.78
C PRO A 276 -6.89 34.17 -7.57
N GLY A 277 -5.62 33.93 -7.22
CA GLY A 277 -4.92 34.56 -6.11
C GLY A 277 -5.43 34.16 -4.71
N LYS A 278 -6.30 33.14 -4.59
CA LYS A 278 -6.98 32.79 -3.34
C LYS A 278 -6.84 31.31 -2.99
N ILE A 279 -6.53 31.05 -1.72
CA ILE A 279 -6.61 29.73 -1.10
C ILE A 279 -7.63 29.75 0.03
N ARG A 280 -8.15 28.58 0.37
CA ARG A 280 -8.96 28.36 1.56
C ARG A 280 -8.44 27.16 2.34
N THR A 281 -8.65 27.17 3.65
CA THR A 281 -8.43 26.00 4.50
C THR A 281 -9.53 24.98 4.28
N LEU A 282 -9.16 23.70 4.25
CA LEU A 282 -10.09 22.58 4.15
C LEU A 282 -10.55 22.15 5.55
N GLY A 283 -11.80 21.71 5.67
CA GLY A 283 -12.36 21.17 6.90
C GLY A 283 -13.37 20.04 6.63
N ASP A 284 -14.19 19.72 7.62
CA ASP A 284 -15.11 18.56 7.54
C ASP A 284 -16.04 18.58 6.32
N ALA A 285 -16.48 19.78 5.89
CA ALA A 285 -17.31 19.97 4.71
C ALA A 285 -16.63 19.58 3.38
N ASP A 286 -15.30 19.46 3.38
CA ASP A 286 -14.48 19.05 2.23
C ASP A 286 -14.22 17.54 2.19
N THR A 287 -14.88 16.77 3.05
CA THR A 287 -14.86 15.32 2.97
C THR A 287 -15.34 14.86 1.59
N VAL A 288 -14.56 14.02 0.92
CA VAL A 288 -14.95 13.37 -0.34
C VAL A 288 -15.45 11.96 -0.05
N THR A 289 -16.55 11.58 -0.70
CA THR A 289 -17.13 10.24 -0.60
C THR A 289 -17.09 9.57 -1.96
N TYR A 290 -16.53 8.37 -2.03
CA TYR A 290 -16.52 7.54 -3.22
C TYR A 290 -17.43 6.32 -3.05
N THR A 291 -18.26 6.08 -4.05
CA THR A 291 -19.17 4.93 -4.10
C THR A 291 -18.84 4.02 -5.27
N PHE A 292 -18.93 2.71 -5.04
CA PHE A 292 -18.73 1.73 -6.08
C PHE A 292 -19.89 1.74 -7.07
N ASP A 293 -19.60 2.04 -8.34
CA ASP A 293 -20.53 1.97 -9.45
C ASP A 293 -20.47 0.56 -10.05
N THR A 294 -21.54 -0.22 -9.89
CA THR A 294 -21.59 -1.61 -10.37
C THR A 294 -21.61 -1.69 -11.90
N ALA A 295 -22.17 -0.70 -12.59
CA ALA A 295 -22.22 -0.69 -14.06
C ALA A 295 -20.84 -0.39 -14.65
N LYS A 296 -20.11 0.54 -14.04
CA LYS A 296 -18.73 0.89 -14.45
C LYS A 296 -17.67 -0.02 -13.83
N LYS A 297 -18.03 -0.81 -12.82
CA LYS A 297 -17.13 -1.67 -12.04
C LYS A 297 -15.95 -0.91 -11.42
N GLN A 298 -16.19 0.32 -10.94
CA GLN A 298 -15.16 1.17 -10.35
C GLN A 298 -15.74 2.11 -9.29
N TYR A 299 -14.88 2.65 -8.42
CA TYR A 299 -15.23 3.73 -7.51
C TYR A 299 -15.39 5.05 -8.27
N THR A 300 -16.37 5.86 -7.85
CA THR A 300 -16.68 7.16 -8.44
C THR A 300 -16.78 8.24 -7.36
N PRO A 301 -16.38 9.49 -7.64
CA PRO A 301 -15.78 9.96 -8.91
C PRO A 301 -14.39 9.35 -9.16
N PRO A 302 -13.95 9.14 -10.41
CA PRO A 302 -12.58 8.70 -10.67
C PRO A 302 -11.58 9.83 -10.39
N LEU A 303 -10.30 9.48 -10.20
CA LEU A 303 -9.21 10.45 -10.38
C LEU A 303 -9.31 11.03 -11.81
N ASP A 304 -9.44 12.35 -11.93
CA ASP A 304 -9.55 13.06 -13.21
C ASP A 304 -8.44 12.57 -14.16
N ARG A 305 -8.85 12.11 -15.36
CA ARG A 305 -7.94 11.68 -16.44
C ARG A 305 -7.62 12.87 -17.33
#